data_AF-A0AB34KIX5-F1
#
_entry.id   AF-A0AB34KIX5-F1
#
_cell.length_a   1.000
_cell.length_b   1.000
_cell.length_c   1.000
_cell.angle_alpha   90.00
_cell.angle_beta   90.00
_cell.angle_gamma   90.00
#
_symmetry.space_group_name_H-M   'P 1'
#
loop_
_entity.id
_entity.type
_entity.pdbx_description
1 polymer ?
#
loop_
_entity_poly.entity_id
_entity_poly.type
_entity_poly.pdbx_seq_one_letter_code
_entity_poly.pdbx_strand_id
1 'polypeptide(L)'
;MATESILTLSIKPSASNSRRRVTSIIIPPSNNFSAVRTAGTTEKEKHFRGLDFDDQEFFRQLQQAYASLAGPWRFFSARSLKRMVVSGAASRAADAGYGWLHQPRSPRELAFKGLQDTFGEDKILAHYYRPSMGKSRYAFVHWAHRLSAAEARQSSPRDQAGSREERKLVHRIEQPEGLEFVLSWSVRRVSLALAVVIAASVAAVLLWVFLGRSTTLMNTDSANPGDVMVTDGGFHNAGDRVAPGLVMGICVLLVGLSGIAGWMGVSCLVA
;
A
#
# COMPACT_ATOMS: atom_id res chain seq x y z
N MET A 1 0.26 -34.83 -16.22
CA MET A 1 1.25 -33.76 -16.39
C MET A 1 0.88 -32.64 -15.43
N ALA A 2 1.76 -32.25 -14.52
CA ALA A 2 1.46 -31.22 -13.54
C ALA A 2 1.71 -29.86 -14.19
N THR A 3 0.65 -29.09 -14.42
CA THR A 3 0.71 -27.82 -15.16
C THR A 3 1.08 -26.68 -14.24
N GLU A 4 2.05 -25.86 -14.65
CA GLU A 4 2.36 -24.59 -14.01
C GLU A 4 1.13 -23.69 -13.99
N SER A 5 0.94 -22.97 -12.88
CA SER A 5 -0.20 -22.09 -12.66
C SER A 5 0.25 -20.65 -12.66
N ILE A 6 -0.25 -19.84 -13.60
CA ILE A 6 0.08 -18.42 -13.68
C ILE A 6 -1.01 -17.64 -12.95
N LEU A 7 -0.65 -16.92 -11.88
CA LEU A 7 -1.56 -16.03 -11.17
C LEU A 7 -1.32 -14.59 -11.63
N THR A 8 -2.34 -13.97 -12.23
CA THR A 8 -2.29 -12.57 -12.60
C THR A 8 -2.51 -11.66 -11.39
N LEU A 9 -1.65 -10.66 -11.25
CA LEU A 9 -1.64 -9.67 -10.17
C LEU A 9 -1.77 -8.27 -10.75
N SER A 10 -2.53 -7.41 -10.09
CA SER A 10 -2.73 -6.03 -10.52
C SER A 10 -2.80 -5.04 -9.37
N ILE A 11 -2.52 -3.76 -9.64
CA ILE A 11 -2.81 -2.68 -8.70
C ILE A 11 -4.13 -2.01 -9.11
N LYS A 12 -5.00 -1.75 -8.14
CA LYS A 12 -6.22 -0.99 -8.39
C LYS A 12 -5.87 0.45 -8.78
N PRO A 13 -6.22 0.90 -10.01
CA PRO A 13 -5.99 2.28 -10.40
C PRO A 13 -6.83 3.23 -9.52
N SER A 14 -6.24 4.35 -9.10
CA SER A 14 -6.95 5.35 -8.30
C SER A 14 -7.94 6.18 -9.10
N ALA A 15 -7.66 6.34 -10.40
CA ALA A 15 -8.44 7.13 -11.33
C ALA A 15 -8.94 6.22 -12.46
N SER A 16 -10.16 6.49 -12.95
CA SER A 16 -10.78 5.71 -14.03
C SER A 16 -9.96 5.67 -15.33
N ASN A 17 -9.03 6.61 -15.52
CA ASN A 17 -8.21 6.75 -16.72
C ASN A 17 -6.75 6.29 -16.52
N SER A 18 -6.39 5.78 -15.33
CA SER A 18 -5.03 5.32 -15.05
C SER A 18 -4.80 3.93 -15.63
N ARG A 19 -3.67 3.75 -16.32
CA ARG A 19 -3.29 2.46 -16.94
C ARG A 19 -3.00 1.44 -15.83
N ARG A 20 -3.79 0.38 -15.78
CA ARG A 20 -3.65 -0.69 -14.78
C ARG A 20 -2.31 -1.38 -14.97
N ARG A 21 -1.52 -1.45 -13.90
CA ARG A 21 -0.25 -2.19 -13.89
C ARG A 21 -0.54 -3.64 -13.53
N VAL A 22 -0.06 -4.55 -14.36
CA VAL A 22 -0.29 -6.00 -14.25
C VAL A 22 1.06 -6.72 -14.25
N THR A 23 1.20 -7.74 -13.41
CA THR A 23 2.33 -8.66 -13.38
C THR A 23 1.79 -10.07 -13.11
N SER A 24 2.61 -11.10 -13.23
CA SER A 24 2.21 -12.47 -12.99
C SER A 24 3.21 -13.19 -12.09
N ILE A 25 2.71 -14.14 -11.30
CA ILE A 25 3.53 -15.08 -10.53
C ILE A 25 3.33 -16.47 -11.11
N ILE A 26 4.43 -17.20 -11.27
CA ILE A 26 4.43 -18.60 -11.68
C ILE A 26 4.41 -19.45 -10.41
N ILE A 27 3.32 -20.17 -10.20
CA ILE A 27 3.15 -21.09 -9.10
C ILE A 27 3.51 -22.48 -9.65
N PRO A 28 4.61 -23.10 -9.16
CA PRO A 28 5.00 -24.42 -9.61
C PRO A 28 3.89 -25.42 -9.28
N PRO A 29 3.73 -26.47 -10.09
CA PRO A 29 2.74 -27.50 -9.81
C PRO A 29 2.94 -28.04 -8.38
N SER A 30 1.84 -28.25 -7.65
CA SER A 30 1.90 -28.91 -6.35
C SER A 30 2.61 -30.25 -6.53
N ASN A 31 3.78 -30.41 -5.91
CA ASN A 31 4.44 -31.71 -5.83
C ASN A 31 3.45 -32.65 -5.15
N ASN A 32 2.85 -33.56 -5.92
CA ASN A 32 2.13 -34.69 -5.38
C ASN A 32 3.17 -35.56 -4.69
N PHE A 33 3.49 -35.25 -3.44
CA PHE A 33 4.21 -36.17 -2.58
C PHE A 33 3.27 -37.35 -2.33
N SER A 34 3.34 -38.35 -3.21
CA SER A 34 3.06 -39.71 -2.79
C SER A 34 4.10 -40.01 -1.73
N ALA A 35 3.68 -40.04 -0.47
CA ALA A 35 4.49 -40.54 0.62
C ALA A 35 4.72 -42.03 0.36
N VAL A 36 5.67 -42.36 -0.52
CA VAL A 36 6.24 -43.70 -0.59
C VAL A 36 6.97 -43.88 0.73
N ARG A 37 6.29 -44.48 1.71
CA ARG A 37 6.93 -44.98 2.94
C ARG A 37 7.99 -45.98 2.49
N THR A 38 9.21 -45.52 2.26
CA THR A 38 10.36 -46.41 2.11
C THR A 38 10.78 -46.77 3.53
N ALA A 39 10.26 -47.90 4.00
CA ALA A 39 10.73 -48.50 5.23
C ALA A 39 12.22 -48.85 5.07
N GLY A 40 13.06 -48.22 5.88
CA GLY A 40 14.45 -48.62 6.09
C GLY A 40 15.46 -47.84 5.24
N THR A 41 16.02 -46.77 5.81
CA THR A 41 17.46 -46.66 6.08
C THR A 41 17.74 -45.31 6.73
N THR A 42 18.39 -45.35 7.89
CA THR A 42 18.75 -44.21 8.73
C THR A 42 19.98 -43.50 8.17
N GLU A 43 19.95 -43.04 6.91
CA GLU A 43 21.03 -42.24 6.33
C GLU A 43 20.49 -41.02 5.58
N LYS A 44 20.66 -39.86 6.21
CA LYS A 44 20.77 -38.53 5.58
C LYS A 44 19.61 -38.08 4.68
N GLU A 45 18.39 -38.01 5.22
CA GLU A 45 17.32 -37.12 4.73
C GLU A 45 17.62 -35.61 4.98
N LYS A 46 18.86 -35.15 4.79
CA LYS A 46 19.23 -33.73 4.88
C LYS A 46 19.33 -33.05 3.51
N HIS A 47 19.18 -33.79 2.41
CA HIS A 47 19.37 -33.29 1.05
C HIS A 47 18.13 -33.32 0.13
N PHE A 48 16.98 -33.84 0.58
CA PHE A 48 15.69 -33.58 -0.07
C PHE A 48 15.03 -32.31 0.49
N ARG A 49 15.81 -31.23 0.62
CA ARG A 49 15.28 -29.86 0.50
C ARG A 49 15.02 -29.59 -0.98
N GLY A 50 14.12 -30.38 -1.59
CA GLY A 50 13.40 -29.85 -2.74
C GLY A 50 12.80 -28.53 -2.28
N LEU A 51 12.92 -27.46 -3.07
CA LEU A 51 12.29 -26.19 -2.74
C LEU A 51 10.77 -26.41 -2.68
N ASP A 52 10.28 -26.79 -1.51
CA ASP A 52 8.85 -26.88 -1.27
C ASP A 52 8.31 -25.47 -1.38
N PHE A 53 7.55 -25.23 -2.45
CA PHE A 53 6.85 -23.97 -2.66
C PHE A 53 5.70 -23.91 -1.66
N ASP A 54 6.02 -23.43 -0.46
CA ASP A 54 5.09 -23.25 0.65
C ASP A 54 4.47 -21.84 0.63
N ASP A 55 3.55 -21.60 1.56
CA ASP A 55 2.89 -20.30 1.70
C ASP A 55 3.93 -19.20 1.99
N GLN A 56 5.05 -19.50 2.66
CA GLN A 56 6.13 -18.54 2.91
C GLN A 56 6.78 -18.07 1.60
N GLU A 57 7.18 -18.97 0.71
CA GLU A 57 7.78 -18.59 -0.57
C GLU A 57 6.76 -17.90 -1.48
N PHE A 58 5.50 -18.37 -1.47
CA PHE A 58 4.40 -17.69 -2.16
C PHE A 58 4.26 -16.22 -1.74
N PHE A 59 4.19 -15.93 -0.44
CA PHE A 59 4.08 -14.54 0.04
C PHE A 59 5.35 -13.72 -0.22
N ARG A 60 6.53 -14.34 -0.25
CA ARG A 60 7.77 -13.66 -0.62
C ARG A 60 7.75 -13.21 -2.08
N GLN A 61 7.31 -14.09 -2.99
CA GLN A 61 7.14 -13.74 -4.40
C GLN A 61 6.03 -12.70 -4.59
N LEU A 62 4.96 -12.79 -3.80
CA LEU A 62 3.89 -11.79 -3.80
C LEU A 62 4.39 -10.39 -3.40
N GLN A 63 5.26 -10.31 -2.38
CA GLN A 63 5.90 -9.05 -1.99
C GLN A 63 6.81 -8.49 -3.09
N GLN A 64 7.56 -9.34 -3.78
CA GLN A 64 8.45 -8.93 -4.87
C GLN A 64 7.66 -8.43 -6.08
N ALA A 65 6.59 -9.13 -6.45
CA ALA A 65 5.68 -8.72 -7.51
C ALA A 65 4.96 -7.39 -7.18
N TYR A 66 4.55 -7.20 -5.92
CA TYR A 66 4.02 -5.90 -5.49
C TYR A 66 5.10 -4.80 -5.56
N ALA A 67 6.33 -5.09 -5.14
CA ALA A 67 7.43 -4.12 -5.19
C ALA A 67 7.77 -3.72 -6.63
N SER A 68 7.74 -4.64 -7.59
CA SER A 68 7.96 -4.34 -9.01
C SER A 68 6.81 -3.51 -9.60
N LEU A 69 5.56 -3.81 -9.23
CA LEU A 69 4.39 -3.04 -9.66
C LEU A 69 4.34 -1.60 -9.10
N ALA A 70 4.64 -1.46 -7.81
CA ALA A 70 4.62 -0.16 -7.11
C ALA A 70 5.85 0.70 -7.45
N GLY A 71 6.96 0.06 -7.86
CA GLY A 71 8.20 0.73 -8.22
C GLY A 71 8.99 1.29 -7.04
N PRO A 72 10.18 1.84 -7.30
CA PRO A 72 11.10 2.34 -6.25
C PRO A 72 10.51 3.52 -5.46
N TRP A 73 9.63 4.31 -6.07
CA TRP A 73 8.97 5.45 -5.44
C TRP A 73 7.88 5.07 -4.41
N ARG A 74 7.64 3.79 -4.17
CA ARG A 74 6.67 3.31 -3.16
C ARG A 74 6.96 3.79 -1.73
N PHE A 75 8.23 4.06 -1.42
CA PHE A 75 8.64 4.57 -0.10
C PHE A 75 8.31 6.04 0.07
N PHE A 76 8.37 6.79 -1.03
CA PHE A 76 7.97 8.19 -1.11
C PHE A 76 6.49 8.37 -1.43
N SER A 77 5.68 7.31 -1.42
CA SER A 77 4.24 7.44 -1.61
C SER A 77 3.54 7.65 -0.27
N ALA A 78 2.56 8.56 -0.25
CA ALA A 78 1.62 8.70 0.86
C ALA A 78 0.69 7.48 1.01
N ARG A 79 0.73 6.56 0.04
CA ARG A 79 -0.13 5.38 -0.02
C ARG A 79 0.62 4.12 0.40
N SER A 80 -0.11 3.23 1.04
CA SER A 80 0.35 1.90 1.43
C SER A 80 -0.69 0.86 1.01
N LEU A 81 -0.26 -0.39 0.85
CA LEU A 81 -1.19 -1.50 0.68
C LEU A 81 -2.14 -1.52 1.89
N LYS A 82 -3.45 -1.39 1.63
CA LYS A 82 -4.49 -1.53 2.65
C LYS A 82 -5.02 -2.94 2.68
N ARG A 83 -5.33 -3.47 1.50
CA ARG A 83 -5.92 -4.79 1.34
C ARG A 83 -5.63 -5.41 -0.02
N MET A 84 -5.83 -6.71 -0.09
CA MET A 84 -5.85 -7.47 -1.33
C MET A 84 -7.30 -7.87 -1.62
N VAL A 85 -7.71 -7.84 -2.88
CA VAL A 85 -9.06 -8.25 -3.31
C VAL A 85 -8.95 -9.14 -4.53
N VAL A 86 -9.95 -10.00 -4.73
CA VAL A 86 -10.02 -10.82 -5.96
C VAL A 86 -10.73 -10.03 -7.06
N SER A 87 -10.02 -9.82 -8.17
CA SER A 87 -10.52 -9.20 -9.40
C SER A 87 -11.00 -10.27 -10.38
N GLY A 88 -12.01 -9.95 -11.20
CA GLY A 88 -12.61 -10.90 -12.14
C GLY A 88 -13.75 -11.73 -11.56
N ALA A 89 -14.69 -12.13 -12.42
CA ALA A 89 -15.87 -12.88 -12.01
C ALA A 89 -15.53 -14.36 -11.76
N ALA A 90 -14.62 -14.95 -12.57
CA ALA A 90 -14.21 -16.35 -12.38
C ALA A 90 -13.41 -16.51 -11.09
N SER A 91 -12.44 -15.61 -10.88
CA SER A 91 -11.59 -15.62 -9.70
C SER A 91 -12.41 -15.40 -8.42
N ARG A 92 -13.40 -14.49 -8.42
CA ARG A 92 -14.33 -14.33 -7.29
C ARG A 92 -15.18 -15.60 -7.07
N ALA A 93 -15.68 -16.22 -8.13
CA ALA A 93 -16.42 -17.48 -7.99
C ALA A 93 -15.54 -18.61 -7.41
N ALA A 94 -14.25 -18.65 -7.77
CA ALA A 94 -13.29 -19.61 -7.23
C ALA A 94 -12.96 -19.37 -5.75
N ASP A 95 -12.88 -18.11 -5.34
CA ASP A 95 -12.63 -17.69 -3.96
C ASP A 95 -13.85 -17.89 -3.03
N ALA A 96 -15.07 -17.83 -3.58
CA ALA A 96 -16.32 -17.97 -2.82
C ALA A 96 -16.43 -19.30 -2.03
N GLY A 97 -15.67 -20.32 -2.42
CA GLY A 97 -15.62 -21.60 -1.72
C GLY A 97 -14.70 -21.64 -0.48
N TYR A 98 -13.82 -20.66 -0.28
CA TYR A 98 -12.92 -20.59 0.88
C TYR A 98 -13.16 -19.37 1.77
N GLY A 99 -13.55 -18.22 1.20
CA GLY A 99 -13.78 -17.00 1.97
C GLY A 99 -12.49 -16.33 2.48
N TRP A 100 -11.34 -16.55 1.82
CA TRP A 100 -10.07 -15.92 2.22
C TRP A 100 -10.07 -14.41 1.98
N LEU A 101 -10.81 -13.91 0.99
CA LEU A 101 -10.89 -12.49 0.66
C LEU A 101 -12.33 -11.99 0.68
N HIS A 102 -12.52 -10.76 1.19
CA HIS A 102 -13.84 -10.16 1.27
C HIS A 102 -14.38 -9.85 -0.13
N GLN A 103 -15.49 -10.47 -0.49
CA GLN A 103 -16.25 -10.11 -1.67
C GLN A 103 -17.25 -9.02 -1.30
N PRO A 104 -17.30 -7.89 -2.04
CA PRO A 104 -18.36 -6.91 -1.82
C PRO A 104 -19.71 -7.58 -2.12
N ARG A 105 -20.41 -8.01 -1.07
CA ARG A 105 -21.74 -8.60 -1.16
C ARG A 105 -22.80 -7.51 -1.18
N SER A 106 -23.92 -7.81 -1.83
CA SER A 106 -25.05 -6.89 -1.81
C SER A 106 -25.58 -6.72 -0.38
N PRO A 107 -26.11 -5.54 0.00
CA PRO A 107 -26.69 -5.31 1.33
C PRO A 107 -27.76 -6.36 1.71
N ARG A 108 -28.46 -6.89 0.70
CA ARG A 108 -29.48 -7.93 0.84
C ARG A 108 -28.92 -9.29 1.24
N GLU A 109 -27.72 -9.65 0.77
CA GLU A 109 -27.05 -10.91 1.15
C GLU A 109 -26.42 -10.83 2.54
N LEU A 110 -25.94 -9.66 2.95
CA LEU A 110 -25.44 -9.41 4.31
C LEU A 110 -26.55 -9.60 5.36
N ALA A 111 -27.76 -9.13 5.05
CA ALA A 111 -28.92 -9.30 5.92
C ALA A 111 -29.37 -10.77 6.05
N PHE A 112 -29.20 -11.58 5.00
CA PHE A 112 -29.70 -12.96 4.96
C PHE A 112 -28.71 -13.99 5.53
N LYS A 113 -27.39 -13.75 5.37
CA LYS A 113 -26.34 -14.70 5.79
C LYS A 113 -25.68 -14.39 7.13
N GLY A 114 -25.97 -13.23 7.72
CA GLY A 114 -25.37 -12.80 8.98
C GLY A 114 -23.92 -12.35 8.86
N LEU A 115 -23.47 -11.59 9.88
CA LEU A 115 -22.18 -10.89 9.97
C LEU A 115 -20.97 -11.81 10.28
N GLN A 116 -20.98 -13.05 9.79
CA GLN A 116 -20.10 -14.11 10.30
C GLN A 116 -18.74 -14.25 9.59
N ASP A 117 -18.39 -13.42 8.60
CA ASP A 117 -17.27 -13.76 7.70
C ASP A 117 -16.30 -12.60 7.48
N THR A 118 -15.54 -12.26 8.54
CA THR A 118 -14.48 -11.23 8.52
C THR A 118 -13.07 -11.84 8.69
N PHE A 119 -12.95 -13.16 8.75
CA PHE A 119 -11.73 -13.81 9.27
C PHE A 119 -10.58 -14.00 8.25
N GLY A 120 -10.80 -13.78 6.96
CA GLY A 120 -9.81 -14.08 5.91
C GLY A 120 -8.85 -12.94 5.56
N GLU A 121 -9.34 -11.70 5.45
CA GLU A 121 -8.61 -10.57 4.86
C GLU A 121 -7.44 -10.11 5.75
N ASP A 122 -7.67 -9.99 7.06
CA ASP A 122 -6.60 -9.62 7.99
C ASP A 122 -5.54 -10.70 8.09
N LYS A 123 -5.94 -11.96 7.91
CA LYS A 123 -5.04 -13.11 7.99
C LYS A 123 -4.13 -13.18 6.77
N ILE A 124 -4.66 -13.00 5.55
CA ILE A 124 -3.82 -12.96 4.34
C ILE A 124 -2.86 -11.77 4.37
N LEU A 125 -3.30 -10.61 4.89
CA LEU A 125 -2.43 -9.45 5.10
C LEU A 125 -1.37 -9.71 6.15
N ALA A 126 -1.71 -10.39 7.25
CA ALA A 126 -0.73 -10.78 8.26
C ALA A 126 0.35 -11.69 7.66
N HIS A 127 -0.04 -12.71 6.88
CA HIS A 127 0.90 -13.57 6.18
C HIS A 127 1.71 -12.80 5.12
N TYR A 128 1.12 -11.82 4.45
CA TYR A 128 1.84 -10.94 3.54
C TYR A 128 2.89 -10.09 4.27
N TYR A 129 2.61 -9.53 5.45
CA TYR A 129 3.60 -8.75 6.19
C TYR A 129 4.65 -9.61 6.89
N ARG A 130 4.30 -10.85 7.24
CA ARG A 130 5.19 -11.83 7.88
C ARG A 130 5.11 -13.18 7.17
N PRO A 131 5.83 -13.35 6.04
CA PRO A 131 5.80 -14.59 5.25
C PRO A 131 6.19 -15.83 6.06
N SER A 132 7.02 -15.66 7.10
CA SER A 132 7.46 -16.75 7.99
C SER A 132 6.31 -17.49 8.69
N MET A 133 5.12 -16.89 8.82
CA MET A 133 3.95 -17.56 9.40
C MET A 133 3.38 -18.64 8.48
N GLY A 134 3.72 -18.61 7.19
CA GLY A 134 3.30 -19.60 6.17
C GLY A 134 4.25 -20.78 6.01
N LYS A 135 5.30 -20.89 6.81
CA LYS A 135 6.30 -21.95 6.64
C LYS A 135 5.68 -23.34 6.71
N SER A 136 5.94 -24.17 5.71
CA SER A 136 5.41 -25.54 5.59
C SER A 136 3.88 -25.64 5.58
N ARG A 137 3.19 -24.56 5.21
CA ARG A 137 1.74 -24.54 4.94
C ARG A 137 1.52 -24.37 3.45
N TYR A 138 0.41 -24.88 2.94
CA TYR A 138 0.11 -24.88 1.50
C TYR A 138 -1.31 -24.37 1.20
N ALA A 139 -1.99 -23.80 2.20
CA ALA A 139 -3.38 -23.42 2.07
C ALA A 139 -3.54 -22.28 1.05
N PHE A 140 -2.63 -21.30 1.08
CA PHE A 140 -2.62 -20.18 0.15
C PHE A 140 -2.09 -20.59 -1.22
N VAL A 141 -1.14 -21.52 -1.29
CA VAL A 141 -0.68 -22.10 -2.57
C VAL A 141 -1.82 -22.83 -3.28
N HIS A 142 -2.57 -23.70 -2.59
CA HIS A 142 -3.72 -24.38 -3.17
C HIS A 142 -4.84 -23.42 -3.58
N TRP A 143 -5.09 -22.40 -2.76
CA TRP A 143 -6.03 -21.34 -3.11
C TRP A 143 -5.59 -20.58 -4.37
N ALA A 144 -4.30 -20.25 -4.49
CA ALA A 144 -3.74 -19.54 -5.63
C ALA A 144 -3.79 -20.38 -6.92
N HIS A 145 -3.55 -21.70 -6.84
CA HIS A 145 -3.78 -22.64 -7.96
C HIS A 145 -5.22 -22.65 -8.46
N ARG A 146 -6.20 -22.50 -7.55
CA ARG A 146 -7.61 -22.43 -7.95
C ARG A 146 -7.96 -21.11 -8.62
N LEU A 147 -7.37 -20.01 -8.15
CA LEU A 147 -7.51 -18.70 -8.77
C LEU A 147 -6.98 -18.70 -10.20
N SER A 148 -5.75 -19.19 -10.41
CA SER A 148 -5.15 -19.32 -11.74
C SER A 148 -5.94 -20.27 -12.66
N ALA A 149 -6.47 -21.37 -12.12
CA ALA A 149 -7.30 -22.29 -12.90
C ALA A 149 -8.66 -21.67 -13.30
N ALA A 150 -9.17 -20.69 -12.54
CA ALA A 150 -10.40 -19.99 -12.87
C ALA A 150 -10.17 -19.00 -14.02
N GLU A 151 -9.04 -18.30 -14.02
CA GLU A 151 -8.61 -17.41 -15.11
C GLU A 151 -8.46 -18.19 -16.43
N ALA A 152 -7.82 -19.35 -16.41
CA ALA A 152 -7.63 -20.20 -17.59
C ALA A 152 -8.95 -20.73 -18.20
N ARG A 153 -10.04 -20.81 -17.43
CA ARG A 153 -11.34 -21.30 -17.93
C ARG A 153 -12.12 -20.24 -18.72
N GLN A 154 -11.87 -18.95 -18.50
CA GLN A 154 -12.55 -17.87 -19.21
C GLN A 154 -11.82 -17.40 -20.47
N SER A 155 -10.51 -17.64 -20.58
CA SER A 155 -9.75 -17.33 -21.81
C SER A 155 -10.08 -18.24 -23.00
N SER A 156 -10.97 -19.23 -22.83
CA SER A 156 -11.44 -20.09 -23.92
C SER A 156 -12.61 -19.40 -24.65
N PRO A 157 -12.47 -19.05 -25.94
CA PRO A 157 -13.51 -18.35 -26.68
C PRO A 157 -14.65 -19.32 -26.98
N ARG A 158 -15.74 -19.25 -26.22
CA ARG A 158 -16.95 -20.02 -26.50
C ARG A 158 -18.16 -19.08 -26.64
N ASP A 159 -18.52 -18.92 -27.90
CA ASP A 159 -19.81 -18.59 -28.52
C ASP A 159 -20.60 -17.34 -28.09
N GLN A 160 -20.83 -16.54 -29.14
CA GLN A 160 -21.66 -15.35 -29.31
C GLN A 160 -23.06 -15.43 -28.68
N ALA A 161 -23.45 -14.41 -27.91
CA ALA A 161 -24.83 -13.89 -27.87
C ALA A 161 -24.92 -12.53 -27.14
N GLY A 162 -25.29 -11.47 -27.87
CA GLY A 162 -25.98 -10.29 -27.32
C GLY A 162 -25.13 -9.02 -27.11
N SER A 163 -25.32 -8.05 -28.01
CA SER A 163 -24.68 -6.72 -28.06
C SER A 163 -24.77 -5.82 -26.80
N ARG A 164 -25.54 -6.22 -25.77
CA ARG A 164 -25.57 -5.55 -24.45
C ARG A 164 -24.68 -6.23 -23.41
N GLU A 165 -24.52 -7.55 -23.52
CA GLU A 165 -23.50 -8.33 -22.81
C GLU A 165 -22.12 -7.96 -23.35
N GLU A 166 -21.99 -7.65 -24.65
CA GLU A 166 -20.71 -7.26 -25.27
C GLU A 166 -20.04 -6.05 -24.61
N ARG A 167 -20.76 -5.01 -24.21
CA ARG A 167 -20.16 -3.88 -23.44
C ARG A 167 -19.74 -4.29 -22.02
N LYS A 168 -20.50 -5.17 -21.38
CA LYS A 168 -20.14 -5.76 -20.08
C LYS A 168 -18.99 -6.76 -20.20
N LEU A 169 -18.89 -7.46 -21.33
CA LEU A 169 -17.83 -8.38 -21.70
C LEU A 169 -16.57 -7.59 -22.04
N VAL A 170 -16.65 -6.49 -22.78
CA VAL A 170 -15.51 -5.60 -23.05
C VAL A 170 -14.95 -5.03 -21.73
N HIS A 171 -15.81 -4.55 -20.82
CA HIS A 171 -15.39 -4.16 -19.47
C HIS A 171 -14.91 -5.33 -18.59
N ARG A 172 -15.30 -6.57 -18.89
CA ARG A 172 -14.90 -7.79 -18.16
C ARG A 172 -13.59 -8.37 -18.69
N ILE A 173 -13.35 -8.28 -20.00
CA ILE A 173 -12.13 -8.66 -20.70
C ILE A 173 -11.00 -7.69 -20.32
N GLU A 174 -11.31 -6.42 -20.06
CA GLU A 174 -10.35 -5.44 -19.53
C GLU A 174 -10.07 -5.56 -18.03
N GLN A 175 -10.85 -6.35 -17.27
CA GLN A 175 -10.57 -6.62 -15.87
C GLN A 175 -9.66 -7.86 -15.76
N PRO A 176 -8.34 -7.71 -15.55
CA PRO A 176 -7.49 -8.85 -15.24
C PRO A 176 -8.12 -9.63 -14.09
N GLU A 177 -8.38 -10.90 -14.35
CA GLU A 177 -8.81 -11.85 -13.34
C GLU A 177 -7.61 -12.19 -12.46
N GLY A 178 -7.83 -12.43 -11.17
CA GLY A 178 -6.76 -12.77 -10.23
C GLY A 178 -6.72 -11.84 -9.02
N LEU A 179 -5.53 -11.52 -8.51
CA LEU A 179 -5.39 -10.73 -7.29
C LEU A 179 -5.15 -9.25 -7.60
N GLU A 180 -5.83 -8.39 -6.85
CA GLU A 180 -5.71 -6.94 -6.97
C GLU A 180 -5.29 -6.31 -5.64
N PHE A 181 -4.21 -5.53 -5.68
CA PHE A 181 -3.71 -4.77 -4.56
C PHE A 181 -4.45 -3.43 -4.47
N VAL A 182 -5.11 -3.20 -3.34
CA VAL A 182 -5.81 -1.94 -3.04
C VAL A 182 -4.93 -1.08 -2.15
N LEU A 183 -4.49 0.04 -2.70
CA LEU A 183 -3.73 1.06 -2.00
C LEU A 183 -4.69 2.01 -1.27
N SER A 184 -4.33 2.44 -0.05
CA SER A 184 -4.99 3.55 0.62
C SER A 184 -3.98 4.53 1.17
N TRP A 185 -4.47 5.70 1.57
CA TRP A 185 -3.71 6.64 2.38
C TRP A 185 -3.17 5.96 3.64
N SER A 186 -1.86 6.10 3.87
CA SER A 186 -1.22 5.64 5.08
C SER A 186 -1.31 6.75 6.12
N VAL A 187 -2.29 6.66 7.02
CA VAL A 187 -2.48 7.64 8.11
C VAL A 187 -1.18 7.82 8.88
N ARG A 188 -0.44 6.73 9.13
CA ARG A 188 0.86 6.77 9.82
C ARG A 188 1.92 7.60 9.11
N ARG A 189 2.02 7.51 7.77
CA ARG A 189 3.00 8.30 7.00
C ARG A 189 2.60 9.76 6.93
N VAL A 190 1.32 10.03 6.72
CA VAL A 190 0.79 11.40 6.68
C VAL A 190 0.94 12.06 8.05
N SER A 191 0.63 11.35 9.14
CA SER A 191 0.82 11.87 10.49
C SER A 191 2.29 12.10 10.83
N LEU A 192 3.19 11.22 10.39
CA LEU A 192 4.63 11.40 10.57
C LEU A 192 5.14 12.64 9.82
N ALA A 193 4.76 12.81 8.56
CA ALA A 193 5.13 13.98 7.76
C ALA A 193 4.63 15.28 8.40
N LEU A 194 3.37 15.29 8.87
CA LEU A 194 2.80 16.42 9.57
C LEU A 194 3.55 16.72 10.88
N ALA A 195 3.87 15.70 11.67
CA ALA A 195 4.63 15.84 12.90
C ALA A 195 6.03 16.42 12.64
N VAL A 196 6.71 16.00 11.57
CA VAL A 196 8.01 16.55 11.16
C VAL A 196 7.90 18.02 10.78
N VAL A 197 6.87 18.42 10.03
CA VAL A 197 6.65 19.83 9.66
C VAL A 197 6.38 20.70 10.88
N ILE A 198 5.56 20.22 11.82
CA ILE A 198 5.28 20.94 13.07
C ILE A 198 6.57 21.07 13.90
N ALA A 199 7.32 19.98 14.07
CA ALA A 199 8.58 20.00 14.80
C ALA A 199 9.60 20.96 14.16
N ALA A 200 9.71 20.97 12.82
CA ALA A 200 10.58 21.89 12.09
C ALA A 200 10.15 23.36 12.25
N SER A 201 8.85 23.64 12.26
CA SER A 201 8.32 24.99 12.52
C SER A 201 8.67 25.46 13.94
N VAL A 202 8.44 24.63 14.96
CA VAL A 202 8.81 24.94 16.34
C VAL A 202 10.32 25.13 16.47
N ALA A 203 11.11 24.24 15.88
CA ALA A 203 12.57 24.36 15.87
C ALA A 203 13.02 25.67 15.21
N ALA A 204 12.40 26.09 14.11
CA ALA A 204 12.69 27.36 13.44
C ALA A 204 12.40 28.56 14.37
N VAL A 205 11.28 28.57 15.09
CA VAL A 205 10.97 29.61 16.08
C VAL A 205 12.03 29.64 17.18
N LEU A 206 12.34 28.49 17.78
CA LEU A 206 13.30 28.41 18.89
C LEU A 206 14.69 28.83 18.44
N LEU A 207 15.16 28.34 17.29
CA LEU A 207 16.44 28.73 16.72
C LEU A 207 16.49 30.22 16.42
N TRP A 208 15.40 30.82 15.93
CA TRP A 208 15.35 32.26 15.69
C TRP A 208 15.34 33.07 16.99
N VAL A 209 14.58 32.66 18.00
CA VAL A 209 14.51 33.37 19.29
C VAL A 209 15.88 33.32 20.00
N PHE A 210 16.55 32.17 20.00
CA PHE A 210 17.84 32.00 20.69
C PHE A 210 19.06 32.49 19.90
N LEU A 211 19.11 32.27 18.57
CA LEU A 211 20.28 32.59 17.73
C LEU A 211 20.06 33.74 16.76
N GLY A 212 18.82 34.20 16.58
CA GLY A 212 18.49 35.28 15.63
C GLY A 212 19.18 36.59 16.02
N ARG A 213 19.63 37.34 15.01
CA ARG A 213 20.10 38.72 15.23
C ARG A 213 18.89 39.57 15.61
N SER A 214 19.04 40.40 16.64
CA SER A 214 18.06 41.45 16.93
C SER A 214 17.95 42.36 15.72
N THR A 215 16.78 42.38 15.09
CA THR A 215 16.43 43.35 14.07
C THR A 215 16.01 44.62 14.78
N THR A 216 16.95 45.27 15.47
CA THR A 216 16.86 46.72 15.64
C THR A 216 16.89 47.29 14.23
N LEU A 217 15.71 47.46 13.64
CA LEU A 217 15.54 48.24 12.44
C LEU A 217 16.18 49.58 12.75
N MET A 218 17.33 49.75 12.13
CA MET A 218 18.00 50.98 11.74
C MET A 218 16.95 52.04 11.40
N ASN A 219 16.40 52.67 12.42
CA ASN A 219 15.70 53.95 12.36
C ASN A 219 16.77 55.05 12.46
N THR A 220 17.86 54.92 11.69
CA THR A 220 18.78 56.01 11.42
C THR A 220 18.22 56.77 10.25
N ASP A 221 17.19 57.58 10.53
CA ASP A 221 16.84 58.82 9.84
C ASP A 221 15.64 59.44 10.57
N SER A 222 15.82 59.75 11.87
CA SER A 222 14.92 60.68 12.55
C SER A 222 15.76 61.72 13.28
N ALA A 223 15.95 62.85 12.61
CA ALA A 223 16.53 64.08 13.13
C ALA A 223 15.53 64.82 14.06
N ASN A 224 14.83 64.10 14.94
CA ASN A 224 13.98 64.69 15.97
C ASN A 224 14.30 64.06 17.33
N PRO A 225 14.86 64.83 18.28
CA PRO A 225 15.25 64.37 19.61
C PRO A 225 14.04 64.43 20.55
N GLY A 226 12.99 63.67 20.22
CA GLY A 226 11.76 63.69 20.97
C GLY A 226 10.87 62.52 20.59
N ASP A 227 10.96 61.48 21.41
CA ASP A 227 9.84 60.58 21.68
C ASP A 227 9.56 59.47 20.64
N VAL A 228 10.46 58.48 20.59
CA VAL A 228 10.03 57.08 20.52
C VAL A 228 10.84 56.30 21.54
N MET A 229 10.23 56.08 22.70
CA MET A 229 10.71 55.17 23.72
C MET A 229 10.69 53.75 23.13
N VAL A 230 11.76 53.34 22.46
CA VAL A 230 11.95 51.94 22.05
C VAL A 230 12.21 51.17 23.34
N THR A 231 11.15 50.58 23.88
CA THR A 231 11.22 49.65 25.00
C THR A 231 11.96 48.41 24.51
N ASP A 232 13.26 48.34 24.78
CA ASP A 232 14.04 47.11 24.68
C ASP A 232 13.37 46.04 25.56
N GLY A 233 12.54 45.21 24.94
CA GLY A 233 11.70 44.23 25.62
C GLY A 233 12.49 43.00 26.05
N GLY A 234 12.80 42.89 27.34
CA GLY A 234 13.18 41.63 28.02
C GLY A 234 14.69 41.32 28.12
N PHE A 235 15.01 40.24 28.83
CA PHE A 235 16.39 39.78 29.08
C PHE A 235 17.11 39.50 27.74
N HIS A 236 18.24 40.17 27.46
CA HIS A 236 19.02 40.09 26.21
C HIS A 236 18.30 40.49 24.90
N ASN A 237 17.34 41.42 24.92
CA ASN A 237 16.55 41.81 23.72
C ASN A 237 15.81 40.61 23.10
N ALA A 238 15.55 39.56 23.89
CA ALA A 238 14.90 38.35 23.43
C ALA A 238 13.45 38.59 23.00
N GLY A 239 12.76 39.57 23.61
CA GLY A 239 11.39 39.93 23.26
C GLY A 239 11.24 40.45 21.83
N ASP A 240 12.24 41.20 21.34
CA ASP A 240 12.26 41.74 19.97
C ASP A 240 12.41 40.64 18.90
N ARG A 241 12.96 39.49 19.29
CA ARG A 241 13.17 38.34 18.38
C ARG A 241 11.96 37.41 18.29
N VAL A 242 11.00 37.52 19.21
CA VAL A 242 9.82 36.64 19.24
C VAL A 242 8.92 36.90 18.05
N ALA A 243 8.65 38.17 17.72
CA ALA A 243 7.79 38.53 16.59
C ALA A 243 8.34 38.03 15.24
N PRO A 244 9.59 38.33 14.84
CA PRO A 244 10.15 37.79 13.60
C PRO A 244 10.33 36.26 13.65
N GLY A 245 10.64 35.69 14.83
CA GLY A 245 10.74 34.24 15.01
C GLY A 245 9.41 33.52 14.78
N LEU A 246 8.31 34.09 15.27
CA LEU A 246 6.95 33.60 15.04
C LEU A 246 6.59 33.66 13.55
N VAL A 247 6.89 34.78 12.88
CA VAL A 247 6.67 34.93 11.44
C VAL A 247 7.45 33.87 10.65
N MET A 248 8.72 33.64 10.99
CA MET A 248 9.53 32.58 10.38
C MET A 248 8.94 31.19 10.61
N GLY A 249 8.49 30.89 11.84
CA GLY A 249 7.81 29.65 12.16
C GLY A 249 6.54 29.43 11.33
N ILE A 250 5.72 30.47 11.17
CA ILE A 250 4.51 30.45 10.34
C ILE A 250 4.87 30.22 8.87
N CYS A 251 5.89 30.91 8.33
CA CYS A 251 6.34 30.70 6.96
C CYS A 251 6.81 29.26 6.73
N VAL A 252 7.61 28.69 7.64
CA VAL A 252 8.06 27.28 7.57
C VAL A 252 6.87 26.33 7.62
N LEU A 253 5.88 26.59 8.47
CA LEU A 253 4.66 25.80 8.56
C LEU A 253 3.88 25.82 7.24
N LEU A 254 3.64 27.00 6.66
CA LEU A 254 2.90 27.15 5.40
C LEU A 254 3.61 26.48 4.22
N VAL A 255 4.94 26.63 4.13
CA VAL A 255 5.74 25.94 3.12
C VAL A 255 5.71 24.43 3.33
N GLY A 256 5.80 23.95 4.57
CA GLY A 256 5.71 22.52 4.88
C GLY A 256 4.34 21.93 4.54
N LEU A 257 3.25 22.63 4.86
CA LEU A 257 1.89 22.19 4.54
C LEU A 257 1.63 22.17 3.04
N SER A 258 2.08 23.20 2.29
CA SER A 258 1.97 23.21 0.84
C SER A 258 2.80 22.10 0.18
N GLY A 259 3.99 21.80 0.73
CA GLY A 259 4.79 20.63 0.34
C GLY A 259 4.07 19.31 0.57
N ILE A 260 3.43 19.11 1.73
CA ILE A 260 2.60 17.91 2.00
C ILE A 260 1.43 17.82 1.01
N ALA A 261 0.73 18.92 0.75
CA ALA A 261 -0.39 18.94 -0.20
C ALA A 261 0.06 18.57 -1.62
N GLY A 262 1.18 19.13 -2.09
CA GLY A 262 1.79 18.77 -3.37
C GLY A 262 2.20 17.30 -3.43
N TRP A 263 2.85 16.81 -2.37
CA TRP A 263 3.25 15.40 -2.23
C TRP A 263 2.05 14.43 -2.27
N MET A 264 0.95 14.78 -1.60
CA MET A 264 -0.30 14.05 -1.66
C MET A 264 -0.89 14.07 -3.08
N GLY A 265 -0.86 15.21 -3.76
CA GLY A 265 -1.29 15.35 -5.16
C GLY A 265 -0.52 14.46 -6.12
N VAL A 266 0.82 14.46 -6.04
CA VAL A 266 1.68 13.56 -6.84
C VAL A 266 1.40 12.10 -6.51
N SER A 267 1.19 11.78 -5.23
CA SER A 267 0.81 10.43 -4.79
C SER A 267 -0.55 9.96 -5.34
N CYS A 268 -1.44 10.87 -5.75
CA CYS A 268 -2.68 10.54 -6.45
C CYS A 268 -2.46 10.27 -7.94
N LEU A 269 -1.50 10.94 -8.58
CA LEU A 269 -1.23 10.81 -10.02
C LEU A 269 -0.42 9.55 -10.34
N VAL A 270 0.47 9.14 -9.43
CA VAL A 270 1.37 7.98 -9.64
C VAL A 270 0.69 6.64 -9.33
N ALA A 271 -0.47 6.64 -8.65
CA ALA A 271 -1.19 5.46 -8.20
C ALA A 271 -2.36 5.07 -9.11
#